data_AF-A0A2H0LC87-F1
#
_entry.id   AF-A0A2H0LC87-F1
#
_cell.length_a   1.000
_cell.length_b   1.000
_cell.length_c   1.000
_cell.angle_alpha   90.00
_cell.angle_beta   90.00
_cell.angle_gamma   90.00
#
_symmetry.space_group_name_H-M   'P 1'
#
loop_
_entity.id
_entity.type
_entity.pdbx_description
1 polymer ?
#
loop_
_entity_poly.entity_id
_entity_poly.type
_entity_poly.pdbx_seq_one_letter_code
_entity_poly.pdbx_strand_id
1 'polypeptide(L)'
;MTKTLPLSEAKIKLSQLVDGILKREDEIIITRNGKPAAVLFSAEEYESWKETQEILANPELMREIRESLKEIQQGKTKAYTLDELFGPAA
;
A
#
# COMPACT_ATOMS: atom_id res chain seq x y z
N MET A 1 2.34 -2.36 14.22
CA MET A 1 2.61 -3.77 14.64
C MET A 1 1.31 -4.53 14.44
N THR A 2 1.30 -5.59 13.65
CA THR A 2 0.08 -6.36 13.32
C THR A 2 -0.57 -6.90 14.58
N LYS A 3 -1.84 -6.54 14.79
CA LYS A 3 -2.63 -6.98 15.95
C LYS A 3 -3.48 -8.19 15.57
N THR A 4 -3.45 -9.23 16.38
CA THR A 4 -4.29 -10.42 16.16
C THR A 4 -5.34 -10.51 17.26
N LEU A 5 -6.60 -10.69 16.89
CA LEU A 5 -7.69 -10.87 17.87
C LEU A 5 -8.76 -11.89 17.44
N PRO A 6 -9.49 -12.48 18.40
CA PRO A 6 -10.62 -13.35 18.10
C PRO A 6 -11.80 -12.59 17.44
N LEU A 7 -12.55 -13.29 16.59
CA LEU A 7 -13.76 -12.76 15.95
C LEU A 7 -14.80 -12.24 16.96
N SER A 8 -14.92 -12.87 18.13
CA SER A 8 -15.81 -12.40 19.19
C SER A 8 -15.41 -11.01 19.70
N GLU A 9 -14.12 -10.76 19.89
CA GLU A 9 -13.62 -9.46 20.31
C GLU A 9 -13.75 -8.41 19.19
N ALA A 10 -13.47 -8.81 17.95
CA ALA A 10 -13.59 -7.93 16.78
C ALA A 10 -15.01 -7.38 16.64
N LYS A 11 -16.01 -8.23 16.84
CA LYS A 11 -17.44 -7.85 16.79
C LYS A 11 -17.81 -6.80 17.83
N ILE A 12 -17.31 -6.94 19.05
CA ILE A 12 -17.63 -6.03 20.16
C ILE A 12 -16.96 -4.67 19.96
N LYS A 13 -15.75 -4.65 19.38
CA LYS A 13 -14.92 -3.44 19.28
C LYS A 13 -14.87 -2.83 17.88
N LEU A 14 -15.72 -3.27 16.94
CA LEU A 14 -15.56 -2.97 15.52
C LEU A 14 -15.38 -1.48 15.22
N SER A 15 -16.24 -0.61 15.77
CA SER A 15 -16.12 0.84 15.56
C SER A 15 -14.77 1.40 16.03
N GLN A 16 -14.31 1.00 17.22
CA GLN A 16 -13.00 1.43 17.74
C GLN A 16 -11.84 0.89 16.90
N LEU A 17 -11.96 -0.33 16.38
CA LEU A 17 -10.95 -0.91 15.49
C LEU A 17 -10.89 -0.13 14.18
N VAL A 18 -12.04 0.22 13.58
CA VAL A 18 -12.13 1.05 12.37
C VAL A 18 -11.53 2.43 12.59
N ASP A 19 -11.88 3.11 13.69
CA ASP A 19 -11.29 4.42 14.02
C ASP A 19 -9.78 4.33 14.24
N GLY A 20 -9.30 3.18 14.73
CA GLY A 20 -7.89 2.90 14.95
C GLY A 20 -7.09 2.78 13.66
N ILE A 21 -7.56 1.95 12.72
CA ILE A 21 -6.92 1.72 11.40
C ILE A 21 -7.04 2.92 10.45
N LEU A 22 -7.96 3.85 10.71
CA LEU A 22 -8.01 5.12 9.97
C LEU A 22 -6.90 6.09 10.42
N LYS A 23 -6.46 5.98 11.67
CA LYS A 23 -5.42 6.86 12.24
C LYS A 23 -4.02 6.28 12.14
N ARG A 24 -3.91 4.99 11.84
CA ARG A 24 -2.66 4.24 11.78
C ARG A 24 -2.78 3.29 10.60
N GLU A 25 -1.77 3.25 9.74
CA GLU A 25 -1.62 2.27 8.65
C GLU A 25 -1.34 0.86 9.22
N ASP A 26 -2.15 0.41 10.17
CA ASP A 26 -2.03 -0.86 10.87
C ASP A 26 -3.05 -1.85 10.29
N GLU A 27 -2.60 -3.09 10.11
CA GLU A 27 -3.45 -4.23 9.78
C GLU A 27 -3.86 -5.03 11.03
N ILE A 28 -5.03 -5.66 10.95
CA ILE A 28 -5.57 -6.47 12.04
C ILE A 28 -5.97 -7.85 11.54
N ILE A 29 -5.38 -8.89 12.11
CA ILE A 29 -5.75 -10.28 11.83
C ILE A 29 -6.89 -10.72 12.75
N ILE A 30 -7.99 -11.15 12.17
CA ILE A 30 -9.16 -11.69 12.88
C ILE A 30 -9.11 -13.23 12.81
N THR A 31 -9.20 -13.87 13.97
CA THR A 31 -9.20 -15.34 14.08
C THR A 31 -10.58 -15.92 14.36
N ARG A 32 -10.86 -17.12 13.84
CA ARG A 32 -12.03 -17.94 14.19
C ARG A 32 -11.54 -19.30 14.66
N ASN A 33 -11.96 -19.72 15.86
CA ASN A 33 -11.48 -20.95 16.51
C ASN A 33 -9.93 -21.03 16.57
N GLY A 34 -9.29 -19.89 16.89
CA GLY A 34 -7.84 -19.76 17.01
C GLY A 34 -7.06 -19.70 15.69
N LYS A 35 -7.73 -19.76 14.54
CA LYS A 35 -7.09 -19.73 13.22
C LYS A 35 -7.36 -18.39 12.51
N PRO A 36 -6.37 -17.78 11.83
CA PRO A 36 -6.59 -16.60 10.99
C PRO A 36 -7.71 -16.87 9.98
N ALA A 37 -8.66 -15.94 9.88
CA ALA A 37 -9.86 -16.11 9.07
C ALA A 37 -10.19 -14.87 8.21
N ALA A 38 -9.79 -13.68 8.68
CA ALA A 38 -9.92 -12.43 7.93
C ALA A 38 -8.82 -11.45 8.34
N VAL A 39 -8.59 -10.43 7.51
CA VAL A 39 -7.75 -9.29 7.84
C VAL A 39 -8.59 -8.03 7.65
N LEU A 40 -8.42 -7.06 8.54
CA LEU A 40 -9.05 -5.75 8.45
C LEU A 40 -7.95 -4.70 8.16
N PHE A 41 -8.18 -3.92 7.12
CA PHE A 41 -7.39 -2.77 6.68
C PHE A 41 -8.31 -1.56 6.53
N SER A 42 -7.75 -0.35 6.50
CA SER A 42 -8.51 0.80 6.01
C SER A 42 -8.86 0.60 4.53
N ALA A 43 -9.89 1.28 4.05
CA ALA A 43 -10.25 1.20 2.63
C ALA A 43 -9.13 1.72 1.72
N GLU A 44 -8.46 2.80 2.15
CA GLU A 44 -7.31 3.38 1.44
C GLU A 44 -6.15 2.39 1.34
N GLU A 45 -5.76 1.76 2.45
CA GLU A 45 -4.68 0.76 2.47
C GLU A 45 -5.01 -0.44 1.57
N TYR A 46 -6.27 -0.88 1.55
CA TYR A 46 -6.71 -1.94 0.65
C TYR A 46 -6.58 -1.56 -0.84
N GLU A 47 -6.92 -0.32 -1.20
CA GLU A 47 -6.72 0.17 -2.57
C GLU A 47 -5.25 0.28 -2.94
N SER A 48 -4.41 0.85 -2.07
CA SER A 48 -2.95 0.93 -2.27
C SER A 48 -2.29 -0.44 -2.40
N TRP A 49 -2.75 -1.43 -1.60
CA TRP A 49 -2.28 -2.80 -1.70
C TRP A 49 -2.67 -3.44 -3.04
N LYS A 50 -3.90 -3.23 -3.52
CA LYS A 50 -4.34 -3.71 -4.84
C LYS A 50 -3.52 -3.09 -5.97
N GLU A 51 -3.29 -1.78 -5.95
CA GLU A 51 -2.46 -1.10 -6.96
C GLU A 51 -1.04 -1.68 -6.98
N THR A 52 -0.46 -1.92 -5.80
CA THR A 52 0.85 -2.58 -5.68
C THR A 52 0.84 -3.97 -6.33
N GLN A 53 -0.21 -4.77 -6.09
CA GLN A 53 -0.36 -6.08 -6.75
C GLN A 53 -0.49 -5.97 -8.26
N GLU A 54 -1.23 -4.97 -8.77
CA GLU A 54 -1.38 -4.73 -10.20
C GLU A 54 -0.05 -4.37 -10.87
N ILE A 55 0.75 -3.50 -10.25
CA ILE A 55 2.09 -3.16 -10.72
C ILE A 55 2.99 -4.40 -10.74
N LEU A 56 3.02 -5.17 -9.64
CA LEU A 56 3.84 -6.38 -9.54
C LEU A 56 3.45 -7.46 -10.55
N ALA A 57 2.16 -7.55 -10.89
CA ALA A 57 1.65 -8.50 -11.88
C ALA A 57 2.04 -8.14 -13.33
N ASN A 58 2.48 -6.91 -13.61
CA ASN A 58 2.90 -6.46 -14.93
C ASN A 58 4.43 -6.63 -15.12
N PRO A 59 4.89 -7.65 -15.85
CA PRO A 59 6.33 -7.96 -15.96
C PRO A 59 7.10 -6.88 -16.72
N GLU A 60 6.46 -6.23 -17.71
CA GLU A 60 7.07 -5.18 -18.53
C GLU A 60 7.29 -3.92 -17.70
N LEU A 61 6.25 -3.47 -16.99
CA LEU A 61 6.37 -2.34 -16.06
C LEU A 61 7.43 -2.62 -14.98
N MET A 62 7.46 -3.83 -14.44
CA MET A 62 8.49 -4.21 -13.46
C MET A 62 9.91 -4.23 -14.05
N ARG A 63 10.08 -4.52 -15.35
CA ARG A 63 11.37 -4.41 -16.05
C ARG A 63 11.79 -2.95 -16.13
N GLU A 64 10.90 -2.06 -16.58
CA GLU A 64 11.14 -0.62 -16.69
C GLU A 64 11.48 0.03 -15.33
N ILE A 65 10.74 -0.32 -14.27
CA ILE A 65 11.01 0.17 -12.90
C ILE A 65 12.42 -0.22 -12.47
N ARG A 66 12.83 -1.48 -12.67
CA ARG A 66 14.17 -1.96 -12.28
C ARG A 66 15.29 -1.28 -13.07
N GLU A 67 15.09 -1.07 -14.36
CA GLU A 67 16.04 -0.34 -15.21
C GLU A 67 16.18 1.11 -14.77
N SER A 68 15.06 1.79 -14.55
CA SER A 68 15.03 3.18 -14.09
C SER A 68 15.73 3.35 -12.74
N LEU A 69 15.49 2.45 -11.78
CA LEU A 69 16.18 2.48 -10.48
C LEU A 69 17.70 2.33 -10.62
N LYS A 70 18.17 1.48 -11.55
CA LYS A 70 19.59 1.31 -11.85
C LYS A 70 20.18 2.58 -12.47
N GLU A 71 19.47 3.24 -13.38
CA GLU A 71 19.91 4.49 -13.98
C GLU A 71 20.02 5.61 -12.95
N ILE A 72 19.03 5.73 -12.05
CA ILE A 72 19.06 6.67 -10.91
C ILE A 72 20.32 6.43 -10.07
N GLN A 73 20.57 5.18 -9.67
CA GLN A 73 21.72 4.83 -8.84
C GLN A 73 23.07 5.10 -9.55
N GLN A 74 23.11 4.99 -10.87
CA GLN A 74 24.29 5.29 -11.69
C GLN A 74 24.45 6.77 -12.02
N GLY A 75 23.54 7.64 -11.56
CA GLY A 75 23.55 9.06 -11.91
C GLY A 75 23.28 9.33 -13.39
N LYS A 76 22.67 8.37 -14.10
CA LYS A 76 22.32 8.48 -15.52
C LYS A 76 20.94 9.09 -15.76
N THR A 77 20.48 9.92 -14.83
CA THR A 77 19.19 10.60 -14.93
C THR A 77 19.41 12.09 -15.12
N LYS A 78 18.45 12.72 -15.80
CA LYS A 78 18.41 14.18 -15.96
C LYS A 78 17.17 14.69 -15.25
N ALA A 79 17.37 15.62 -14.33
CA ALA A 79 16.27 16.36 -13.72
C ALA A 79 15.74 17.38 -14.72
N TYR A 80 14.43 17.52 -14.77
CA TYR A 80 13.73 18.55 -15.52
C TYR A 80 12.77 19.25 -14.57
N THR A 81 12.71 20.57 -14.65
CA THR A 81 11.59 21.34 -14.11
C THR A 81 10.32 21.07 -14.93
N LEU A 82 9.15 21.38 -14.36
CA LEU A 82 7.89 21.24 -15.09
C LEU A 82 7.89 22.07 -16.38
N ASP A 83 8.43 23.29 -16.35
CA ASP A 83 8.53 24.17 -17.53
C ASP A 83 9.48 23.59 -18.60
N GLU A 84 10.59 22.96 -18.21
CA GLU A 84 11.49 22.29 -19.16
C GLU A 84 10.86 21.04 -19.79
N LEU A 85 9.96 20.36 -19.08
CA LEU A 85 9.34 19.11 -19.52
C LEU A 85 8.10 19.36 -20.40
N PHE A 86 7.27 20.33 -20.04
CA PHE A 86 5.98 20.60 -20.68
C PHE A 86 5.94 21.92 -21.46
N GLY A 87 6.98 22.74 -21.36
CA GLY A 87 6.95 24.14 -21.80
C GLY A 87 6.38 25.05 -20.71
N PRO A 88 6.50 26.38 -20.87
CA PRO A 88 5.98 27.33 -19.88
C PRO A 88 4.46 27.14 -19.73
N ALA A 89 4.00 27.05 -18.47
CA ALA A 89 2.57 27.05 -18.16
C ALA A 89 1.90 28.29 -18.77
N ALA A 90 0.88 28.08 -19.61
CA ALA A 90 0.10 29.14 -20.25
C ALA A 90 -0.85 29.83 -19.25
#